data_AF-A0A0B2URP2-F1
#
_entry.id   AF-A0A0B2URP2-F1
#
_cell.length_a   1.000
_cell.length_b   1.000
_cell.length_c   1.000
_cell.angle_alpha   90.00
_cell.angle_beta   90.00
_cell.angle_gamma   90.00
#
_symmetry.space_group_name_H-M   'P 1'
#
loop_
_entity.id
_entity.type
_entity.pdbx_description
1 polymer ?
#
loop_
_entity_poly.entity_id
_entity_poly.type
_entity_poly.pdbx_seq_one_letter_code
_entity_poly.pdbx_strand_id
1 'polypeptide(L)'
;STVDHIFAVTQSIERGREYRVSLCLLFVCFKKAFDTVKHNAVLKVLSNQRIDHTVYVRTSKDPLTRSHTEIALFDEPIKIRVGRGVKQRDICSPKVFTCPLEDVLWNMKMTVYRLRSTSNALICKRRGACFLTIAENLQTLQGLLNELRSNAKTTGLEIHSGKT
;
A
#
# COMPACT_ATOMS: atom_id res chain seq x y z
N SER A 1 2.29 -6.79 15.51
CA SER A 1 3.64 -6.44 16.01
C SER A 1 4.67 -6.85 14.97
N THR A 2 5.84 -6.19 14.89
CA THR A 2 6.96 -6.63 14.01
C THR A 2 7.39 -8.06 14.33
N VAL A 3 7.25 -8.47 15.59
CA VAL A 3 7.55 -9.82 16.06
C VAL A 3 6.63 -10.85 15.39
N ASP A 4 5.31 -10.61 15.35
CA ASP A 4 4.35 -11.50 14.68
C ASP A 4 4.66 -11.65 13.19
N HIS A 5 5.10 -10.55 12.56
CA HIS A 5 5.50 -10.53 11.15
C HIS A 5 6.75 -11.38 10.90
N ILE A 6 7.76 -11.28 11.75
CA ILE A 6 8.96 -12.11 11.68
C ILE A 6 8.58 -13.58 11.91
N PHE A 7 7.79 -13.85 12.94
CA PHE A 7 7.34 -15.20 13.28
C PHE A 7 6.59 -15.87 12.11
N ALA A 8 5.67 -15.15 11.46
CA ALA A 8 4.93 -15.66 10.30
C ALA A 8 5.83 -16.02 9.12
N VAL A 9 6.87 -15.22 8.86
CA VAL A 9 7.84 -15.47 7.80
C VAL A 9 8.69 -16.68 8.15
N THR A 10 9.19 -16.78 9.38
CA THR A 10 9.93 -17.93 9.87
C THR A 10 9.10 -19.21 9.73
N GLN A 11 7.85 -19.19 10.16
CA GLN A 11 6.95 -20.36 10.06
C GLN A 11 6.73 -20.79 8.60
N SER A 12 6.67 -19.83 7.67
CA SER A 12 6.50 -20.11 6.24
C SER A 12 7.76 -20.77 5.65
N ILE A 13 8.94 -20.28 6.03
CA ILE A 13 10.24 -20.86 5.62
C ILE A 13 10.38 -22.28 6.17
N GLU A 14 10.08 -22.49 7.46
CA GLU A 14 10.17 -23.82 8.09
C GLU A 14 9.21 -24.81 7.45
N ARG A 15 7.96 -24.41 7.17
CA ARG A 15 7.02 -25.26 6.42
C ARG A 15 7.49 -25.56 5.00
N GLY A 16 8.06 -24.57 4.31
CA GLY A 16 8.65 -24.78 2.98
C GLY A 16 9.74 -25.86 3.03
N ARG A 17 10.60 -25.83 4.05
CA ARG A 17 11.63 -26.85 4.28
C ARG A 17 11.02 -28.22 4.58
N GLU A 18 10.04 -28.29 5.48
CA GLU A 18 9.35 -29.52 5.89
C GLU A 18 8.70 -30.23 4.70
N TYR A 19 7.96 -29.48 3.87
CA TYR A 19 7.29 -30.01 2.69
C TYR A 19 8.15 -30.05 1.43
N ARG A 20 9.46 -29.72 1.53
CA ARG A 20 10.41 -29.65 0.40
C ARG A 20 9.94 -28.74 -0.75
N VAL A 21 9.22 -27.66 -0.42
CA VAL A 21 8.79 -26.62 -1.35
C VAL A 21 9.82 -25.50 -1.36
N SER A 22 10.32 -25.15 -2.55
CA SER A 22 11.17 -23.97 -2.71
C SER A 22 10.34 -22.71 -2.55
N LEU A 23 10.82 -21.77 -1.73
CA LEU A 23 10.14 -20.49 -1.51
C LEU A 23 11.06 -19.34 -1.95
N CYS A 24 10.53 -18.46 -2.79
CA CYS A 24 11.11 -17.19 -3.17
C CYS A 24 10.44 -16.08 -2.36
N LEU A 25 11.25 -15.25 -1.69
CA LEU A 25 10.80 -14.13 -0.87
C LEU A 25 11.27 -12.82 -1.52
N LEU A 26 10.35 -11.87 -1.72
CA LEU A 26 10.65 -10.54 -2.24
C LEU A 26 10.09 -9.47 -1.31
N PHE A 27 10.95 -8.58 -0.83
CA PHE A 27 10.50 -7.41 -0.09
C PHE A 27 10.17 -6.30 -1.07
N VAL A 28 8.96 -5.74 -1.02
CA VAL A 28 8.51 -4.66 -1.91
C VAL A 28 8.28 -3.41 -1.09
N CYS A 29 8.88 -2.31 -1.52
CA CYS A 29 8.69 -0.99 -0.93
C CYS A 29 8.21 0.02 -1.97
N PHE A 30 7.32 0.94 -1.60
CA PHE A 30 6.96 2.08 -2.46
C PHE A 30 7.82 3.33 -2.18
N LYS A 31 8.13 4.08 -3.23
CA LYS A 31 8.87 5.34 -3.17
C LYS A 31 7.95 6.45 -2.67
N LYS A 32 8.34 7.12 -1.58
CA LYS A 32 7.63 8.28 -1.00
C LYS A 32 6.10 8.10 -0.97
N ALA A 33 5.65 6.92 -0.54
CA ALA A 33 4.27 6.49 -0.78
C ALA A 33 3.20 7.43 -0.19
N PHE A 34 3.50 8.05 0.96
CA PHE A 34 2.64 9.06 1.56
C PHE A 34 2.58 10.34 0.74
N ASP A 35 3.56 10.66 -0.10
CA ASP A 35 3.60 11.89 -0.89
C ASP A 35 3.05 11.66 -2.32
N THR A 36 3.08 10.42 -2.82
CA THR A 36 2.76 10.11 -4.23
C THR A 36 1.35 9.60 -4.47
N VAL A 37 0.67 9.10 -3.43
CA VAL A 37 -0.70 8.56 -3.55
C VAL A 37 -1.68 9.61 -4.10
N LYS A 38 -2.48 9.27 -5.09
CA LYS A 38 -3.45 10.19 -5.69
C LYS A 38 -4.68 10.35 -4.80
N HIS A 39 -5.11 11.59 -4.57
CA HIS A 39 -6.36 11.86 -3.83
C HIS A 39 -7.57 11.20 -4.49
N ASN A 40 -7.65 11.24 -5.82
CA ASN A 40 -8.75 10.59 -6.55
C ASN A 40 -8.81 9.08 -6.33
N ALA A 41 -7.65 8.42 -6.21
CA ALA A 41 -7.61 6.98 -5.92
C ALA A 41 -8.10 6.69 -4.50
N VAL A 42 -7.67 7.49 -3.52
CA VAL A 42 -8.14 7.43 -2.14
C VAL A 42 -9.65 7.63 -2.06
N LEU A 43 -10.17 8.70 -2.66
CA LEU A 43 -11.60 9.03 -2.63
C LEU A 43 -12.45 7.97 -3.32
N LYS A 44 -11.99 7.40 -4.44
CA LYS A 44 -12.67 6.31 -5.13
C LYS A 44 -12.78 5.08 -4.23
N VAL A 45 -11.69 4.68 -3.59
CA VAL A 45 -11.70 3.50 -2.71
C VAL A 45 -12.54 3.74 -1.45
N LEU A 46 -12.45 4.93 -0.84
CA LEU A 46 -13.31 5.29 0.29
C LEU A 46 -14.81 5.29 -0.06
N SER A 47 -15.17 5.57 -1.31
CA SER A 47 -16.55 5.47 -1.78
C SER A 47 -16.99 4.01 -2.03
N ASN A 48 -16.06 3.15 -2.40
CA ASN A 48 -16.33 1.74 -2.73
C ASN A 48 -16.34 0.84 -1.49
N GLN A 49 -15.49 1.13 -0.52
CA GLN A 49 -15.47 0.46 0.77
C GLN A 49 -16.67 0.99 1.57
N ARG A 50 -17.57 0.10 2.02
CA ARG A 50 -18.78 0.40 2.82
C ARG A 50 -18.45 0.90 4.24
N ILE A 51 -17.50 1.83 4.37
CA ILE A 51 -17.15 2.52 5.60
C ILE A 51 -18.31 3.46 5.91
N ASP A 52 -18.78 3.45 7.16
CA ASP A 52 -19.93 4.23 7.63
C ASP A 52 -19.92 5.66 7.05
N HIS A 53 -20.89 5.91 6.16
CA HIS A 53 -20.71 6.75 4.96
C HIS A 53 -20.60 8.25 5.22
N THR A 54 -20.79 8.72 6.45
CA THR A 54 -20.99 10.14 6.72
C THR A 54 -19.83 10.80 7.45
N VAL A 55 -19.24 10.18 8.46
CA VAL A 55 -18.19 10.85 9.26
C VAL A 55 -16.81 10.64 8.63
N TYR A 56 -16.36 9.41 8.44
CA TYR A 56 -15.00 9.15 7.93
C TYR A 56 -14.77 9.66 6.51
N VAL A 57 -15.75 9.46 5.63
CA VAL A 57 -15.65 9.91 4.23
C VAL A 57 -15.65 11.44 4.17
N ARG A 58 -16.54 12.15 4.89
CA ARG A 58 -16.53 13.63 4.90
C ARG A 58 -15.27 14.18 5.55
N THR A 59 -14.91 13.70 6.74
CA THR A 59 -13.73 14.16 7.48
C THR A 59 -12.43 13.89 6.73
N SER A 60 -12.36 12.84 5.91
CA SER A 60 -11.18 12.56 5.07
C SER A 60 -11.23 13.27 3.71
N LYS A 61 -12.43 13.51 3.15
CA LYS A 61 -12.60 14.12 1.82
C LYS A 61 -12.33 15.62 1.82
N ASP A 62 -12.72 16.33 2.86
CA ASP A 62 -12.53 17.79 2.93
C ASP A 62 -11.03 18.18 2.91
N PRO A 63 -10.15 17.58 3.74
CA PRO A 63 -8.72 17.86 3.69
C PRO A 63 -8.08 17.53 2.34
N LEU A 64 -8.46 16.41 1.70
CA LEU A 64 -7.90 16.01 0.41
C LEU A 64 -8.36 16.95 -0.70
N THR A 65 -9.66 17.28 -0.76
CA THR A 65 -10.22 18.08 -1.86
C THR A 65 -9.86 19.56 -1.79
N ARG A 66 -9.70 20.12 -0.58
CA ARG A 66 -9.39 21.54 -0.33
C ARG A 66 -7.90 21.83 -0.11
N SER A 67 -7.04 20.82 -0.12
CA SER A 67 -5.60 21.02 0.07
C SER A 67 -4.97 21.86 -1.04
N HIS A 68 -4.27 22.91 -0.65
CA HIS A 68 -3.49 23.79 -1.51
C HIS A 68 -2.17 24.15 -0.81
N THR A 69 -1.15 24.41 -1.61
CA THR A 69 0.12 24.98 -1.17
C THR A 69 0.23 26.37 -1.75
N GLU A 70 0.68 27.31 -0.93
CA GLU A 70 0.89 28.69 -1.36
C GLU A 70 2.39 28.93 -1.56
N ILE A 71 2.74 29.54 -2.68
CA ILE A 71 4.10 30.02 -2.94
C ILE A 71 4.00 31.55 -3.03
N ALA A 72 4.60 32.23 -2.07
CA ALA A 72 4.75 33.69 -2.10
C ALA A 72 6.20 34.01 -2.51
N LEU A 73 6.38 34.54 -3.72
CA LEU A 73 7.66 35.10 -4.18
C LEU A 73 7.66 36.64 -4.13
N PHE A 74 6.49 37.28 -3.96
CA PHE A 74 6.23 38.72 -3.84
C PHE A 74 4.92 38.98 -3.05
N ASP A 75 4.31 40.16 -3.17
CA ASP A 75 3.13 40.59 -2.37
C ASP A 75 1.87 39.72 -2.59
N GLU A 76 1.72 39.05 -3.73
CA GLU A 76 0.58 38.16 -3.98
C GLU A 76 0.96 36.67 -3.97
N PRO A 77 0.37 35.85 -3.07
CA PRO A 77 0.65 34.43 -3.00
C PRO A 77 -0.10 33.66 -4.10
N ILE A 78 0.63 32.78 -4.81
CA ILE A 78 0.04 31.86 -5.79
C ILE A 78 -0.41 30.59 -5.07
N LYS A 79 -1.71 30.28 -5.15
CA LYS A 79 -2.29 29.04 -4.59
C LYS A 79 -2.24 27.91 -5.62
N ILE A 80 -1.52 26.84 -5.31
CA ILE A 80 -1.43 25.62 -6.13
C ILE A 80 -2.20 24.51 -5.43
N ARG A 81 -3.17 23.90 -6.12
CA ARG A 81 -3.93 22.77 -5.58
C ARG A 81 -3.06 21.54 -5.44
N VAL A 82 -3.11 20.90 -4.27
CA VAL A 82 -2.44 19.63 -4.01
C VAL A 82 -3.37 18.50 -4.46
N GLY A 83 -2.93 17.66 -5.39
CA GLY A 83 -3.71 16.51 -5.91
C GLY A 83 -3.17 15.14 -5.51
N ARG A 84 -2.06 15.10 -4.78
CA ARG A 84 -1.36 13.88 -4.36
C ARG A 84 -0.80 14.04 -2.95
N GLY A 85 -0.63 12.91 -2.27
CA GLY A 85 -0.05 12.78 -0.96
C GLY A 85 -1.04 12.94 0.19
N VAL A 86 -0.66 12.45 1.37
CA VAL A 86 -1.39 12.57 2.63
C VAL A 86 -0.43 13.10 3.69
N LYS A 87 -0.97 13.81 4.69
CA LYS A 87 -0.15 14.49 5.69
C LYS A 87 0.57 13.48 6.58
N GLN A 88 1.90 13.44 6.56
CA GLN A 88 2.65 12.59 7.48
C GLN A 88 2.43 13.06 8.92
N ARG A 89 2.34 12.11 9.87
CA ARG A 89 2.09 12.33 11.31
C ARG A 89 0.68 12.79 11.70
N ASP A 90 -0.27 12.79 10.77
CA ASP A 90 -1.68 12.85 11.09
C ASP A 90 -2.21 11.45 11.47
N ILE A 91 -3.14 11.37 12.42
CA ILE A 91 -3.71 10.12 12.95
C ILE A 91 -4.47 9.36 11.86
N CYS A 92 -5.13 10.09 10.96
CA CYS A 92 -5.97 9.50 9.90
C CYS A 92 -5.15 9.08 8.66
N SER A 93 -4.07 9.80 8.36
CA SER A 93 -3.29 9.63 7.14
C SER A 93 -2.71 8.22 6.90
N PRO A 94 -2.23 7.47 7.91
CA PRO A 94 -1.85 6.07 7.74
C PRO A 94 -2.98 5.17 7.25
N LYS A 95 -4.21 5.41 7.72
CA LYS A 95 -5.39 4.59 7.38
C LYS A 95 -5.96 4.96 6.01
N VAL A 96 -5.97 6.25 5.70
CA VAL A 96 -6.33 6.78 4.38
C VAL A 96 -5.34 6.28 3.30
N PHE A 97 -4.05 6.21 3.62
CA PHE A 97 -3.03 5.65 2.72
C PHE A 97 -3.21 4.15 2.46
N THR A 98 -3.66 3.38 3.45
CA THR A 98 -3.75 1.92 3.30
C THR A 98 -4.92 1.50 2.44
N CYS A 99 -5.99 2.28 2.38
CA CYS A 99 -7.18 1.96 1.58
C CYS A 99 -6.84 1.69 0.09
N PRO A 100 -6.18 2.59 -0.67
CA PRO A 100 -5.81 2.32 -2.06
C PRO A 100 -4.89 1.11 -2.26
N LEU A 101 -3.97 0.88 -1.31
CA LEU A 101 -3.07 -0.26 -1.39
C LEU A 101 -3.83 -1.57 -1.17
N GLU A 102 -4.70 -1.62 -0.17
CA GLU A 102 -5.55 -2.78 0.11
C GLU A 102 -6.48 -3.09 -1.07
N ASP A 103 -7.04 -2.08 -1.73
CA ASP A 103 -7.86 -2.24 -2.93
C ASP A 103 -7.06 -2.85 -4.10
N VAL A 104 -5.84 -2.37 -4.35
CA VAL A 104 -4.94 -2.94 -5.37
C VAL A 104 -4.64 -4.41 -5.07
N LEU A 105 -4.30 -4.74 -3.82
CA LEU A 105 -3.97 -6.11 -3.41
C LEU A 105 -5.20 -7.03 -3.50
N TRP A 106 -6.38 -6.53 -3.13
CA TRP A 106 -7.65 -7.25 -3.24
C TRP A 106 -8.00 -7.58 -4.69
N ASN A 107 -7.84 -6.62 -5.61
CA ASN A 107 -8.13 -6.81 -7.03
C ASN A 107 -7.20 -7.84 -7.69
N MET A 108 -5.97 -7.96 -7.21
CA MET A 108 -5.02 -8.99 -7.64
C MET A 108 -5.30 -10.37 -7.03
N LYS A 109 -6.37 -10.50 -6.22
CA LYS A 109 -6.66 -11.68 -5.39
C LYS A 109 -5.49 -12.11 -4.52
N MET A 110 -4.56 -11.18 -4.23
CA MET A 110 -3.46 -11.46 -3.33
C MET A 110 -4.04 -11.51 -1.93
N THR A 111 -3.90 -12.66 -1.28
CA THR A 111 -4.42 -12.81 0.07
C THR A 111 -3.53 -12.01 1.02
N VAL A 112 -4.00 -10.83 1.43
CA VAL A 112 -3.40 -10.06 2.52
C VAL A 112 -3.69 -10.79 3.81
N TYR A 113 -2.91 -11.84 4.09
CA TYR A 113 -3.06 -12.60 5.32
C TYR A 113 -2.63 -11.75 6.52
N ARG A 114 -3.62 -11.25 7.27
CA ARG A 114 -3.62 -11.47 8.72
C ARG A 114 -3.81 -12.97 8.94
N LEU A 115 -2.72 -13.73 8.81
CA LEU A 115 -2.55 -15.17 9.11
C LEU A 115 -3.82 -16.05 9.10
N ARG A 116 -4.10 -16.70 7.97
CA ARG A 116 -4.80 -18.00 7.97
C ARG A 116 -4.49 -18.83 6.72
N SER A 117 -3.31 -19.45 6.73
CA SER A 117 -2.94 -20.69 6.02
C SER A 117 -3.85 -21.09 4.85
N THR A 118 -3.46 -20.73 3.60
CA THR A 118 -3.54 -21.50 2.34
C THR A 118 -3.71 -20.60 1.10
N SER A 119 -2.61 -20.04 0.57
CA SER A 119 -2.38 -19.78 -0.87
C SER A 119 -1.20 -18.84 -1.12
N ASN A 120 -0.71 -18.87 -2.36
CA ASN A 120 0.65 -18.64 -2.87
C ASN A 120 1.20 -17.21 -2.87
N ALA A 121 0.74 -16.35 -1.95
CA ALA A 121 1.32 -15.02 -1.75
C ALA A 121 1.03 -14.48 -0.35
N LEU A 122 2.02 -14.50 0.53
CA LEU A 122 1.92 -13.89 1.86
C LEU A 122 2.38 -12.43 1.83
N ILE A 123 1.46 -11.51 2.13
CA ILE A 123 1.75 -10.07 2.27
C ILE A 123 1.96 -9.70 3.73
N CYS A 124 3.21 -9.63 4.16
CA CYS A 124 3.57 -9.27 5.53
C CYS A 124 3.85 -7.77 5.63
N LYS A 125 2.86 -6.97 6.07
CA LYS A 125 2.99 -5.52 6.22
C LYS A 125 3.84 -5.16 7.44
N ARG A 126 5.14 -4.96 7.24
CA ARG A 126 6.08 -4.68 8.35
C ARG A 126 5.87 -3.30 8.98
N ARG A 127 5.64 -2.25 8.17
CA ARG A 127 5.38 -0.86 8.60
C ARG A 127 5.14 0.03 7.37
N GLY A 128 4.13 0.90 7.38
CA GLY A 128 3.92 1.88 6.31
C GLY A 128 3.64 1.26 4.94
N ALA A 129 4.46 1.63 3.95
CA ALA A 129 4.28 1.35 2.52
C ALA A 129 5.18 0.22 1.97
N CYS A 130 5.59 -0.72 2.83
CA CYS A 130 6.37 -1.89 2.42
C CYS A 130 5.74 -3.19 2.91
N PHE A 131 5.89 -4.24 2.11
CA PHE A 131 5.41 -5.58 2.42
C PHE A 131 6.31 -6.65 1.82
N LEU A 132 6.24 -7.87 2.37
CA LEU A 132 6.90 -9.05 1.82
C LEU A 132 5.95 -9.75 0.84
N THR A 133 6.45 -10.37 -0.22
CA THR A 133 5.72 -11.29 -1.10
C THR A 133 6.46 -12.62 -1.11
N ILE A 134 5.72 -13.73 -1.06
CA ILE A 134 6.28 -15.09 -1.04
C ILE A 134 5.67 -15.87 -2.20
N ALA A 135 6.46 -16.55 -3.01
CA ALA A 135 6.00 -17.41 -4.10
C ALA A 135 6.85 -18.68 -4.17
N GLU A 136 6.39 -19.71 -4.88
CA GLU A 136 7.11 -20.99 -4.99
C GLU A 136 8.24 -20.97 -6.03
N ASN A 137 8.18 -20.04 -6.98
CA ASN A 137 9.16 -19.91 -8.04
C ASN A 137 9.35 -18.45 -8.46
N LEU A 138 10.50 -18.17 -9.08
CA LEU A 138 10.88 -16.82 -9.49
C LEU A 138 9.97 -16.25 -10.59
N GLN A 139 9.48 -17.09 -11.51
CA GLN A 139 8.62 -16.65 -12.60
C GLN A 139 7.27 -16.12 -12.10
N THR A 140 6.63 -16.85 -11.18
CA THR A 140 5.41 -16.44 -10.49
C THR A 140 5.65 -15.17 -9.68
N LEU A 141 6.77 -15.08 -8.96
CA LEU A 141 7.12 -13.90 -8.19
C LEU A 141 7.26 -12.65 -9.09
N GLN A 142 7.92 -12.81 -10.23
CA GLN A 142 8.13 -11.72 -11.19
C GLN A 142 6.84 -11.33 -11.90
N GLY A 143 5.97 -12.29 -12.22
CA GLY A 143 4.61 -12.04 -12.72
C GLY A 143 3.79 -11.20 -11.74
N LEU A 144 3.74 -11.61 -10.47
CA LEU A 144 3.05 -10.88 -9.40
C LEU A 144 3.62 -9.47 -9.22
N LEU A 145 4.95 -9.31 -9.27
CA LEU A 145 5.59 -8.00 -9.15
C LEU A 145 5.21 -7.06 -10.30
N ASN A 146 5.15 -7.57 -11.54
CA ASN A 146 4.79 -6.79 -12.71
C ASN A 146 3.32 -6.37 -12.68
N GLU A 147 2.43 -7.28 -12.31
CA GLU A 147 1.01 -6.99 -12.14
C GLU A 147 0.78 -5.94 -11.04
N LEU A 148 1.44 -6.12 -9.88
CA LEU A 148 1.43 -5.15 -8.79
C LEU A 148 1.91 -3.78 -9.26
N ARG A 149 3.02 -3.74 -10.01
CA ARG A 149 3.58 -2.49 -10.53
C ARG A 149 2.58 -1.78 -11.44
N SER A 150 1.87 -2.51 -12.29
CA SER A 150 0.86 -1.96 -13.18
C SER A 150 -0.33 -1.38 -12.39
N ASN A 151 -0.88 -2.15 -11.46
CA ASN A 151 -2.04 -1.74 -10.66
C ASN A 151 -1.71 -0.60 -9.70
N ALA A 152 -0.54 -0.64 -9.05
CA ALA A 152 -0.07 0.41 -8.13
C ALA A 152 0.14 1.77 -8.84
N LYS A 153 0.56 1.79 -10.11
CA LYS A 153 0.70 3.04 -10.87
C LYS A 153 -0.62 3.78 -11.02
N THR A 154 -1.75 3.07 -11.09
CA THR A 154 -3.07 3.69 -11.20
C THR A 154 -3.38 4.57 -9.98
N THR A 155 -2.97 4.13 -8.79
CA THR A 155 -3.17 4.81 -7.51
C THR A 155 -2.09 5.87 -7.20
N GLY A 156 -1.06 5.99 -8.06
CA GLY A 156 0.07 6.91 -7.86
C GLY A 156 1.21 6.33 -7.01
N LEU A 157 1.17 5.03 -6.72
CA LEU A 157 2.24 4.34 -6.03
C LEU A 157 3.27 3.82 -7.02
N GLU A 158 4.55 4.01 -6.69
CA GLU A 158 5.68 3.56 -7.51
C GLU A 158 6.58 2.66 -6.67
N ILE A 159 6.92 1.48 -7.18
CA ILE A 159 7.82 0.54 -6.50
C ILE A 159 9.25 1.12 -6.51
N HIS A 160 9.89 1.08 -5.35
CA HIS A 160 11.25 1.54 -5.14
C HIS A 160 12.25 0.42 -5.42
N SER A 161 12.78 0.36 -6.65
CA SER A 161 13.74 -0.67 -7.07
C SER A 161 14.97 -0.81 -6.15
N GLY A 162 15.56 0.30 -5.70
CA GLY A 162 16.73 0.25 -4.80
C GLY A 162 16.46 -0.20 -3.35
N LYS A 163 15.20 -0.49 -3.00
CA LYS A 163 14.77 -0.97 -1.67
C LYS A 163 13.93 -2.25 -1.78
N THR A 164 13.69 -2.70 -3.01
CA THR A 164 12.91 -3.88 -3.37
C THR A 164 13.90 -4.93 -3.85
#